data_AF-A0A5C7B361-F1
#
_entry.id   AF-A0A5C7B361-F1
#
_cell.length_a   1.000
_cell.length_b   1.000
_cell.length_c   1.000
_cell.angle_alpha   90.00
_cell.angle_beta   90.00
_cell.angle_gamma   90.00
#
_symmetry.space_group_name_H-M   'P 1'
#
loop_
_entity.id
_entity.type
_entity.pdbx_description
1 polymer ?
#
loop_
_entity_poly.entity_id
_entity_poly.type
_entity_poly.pdbx_seq_one_letter_code
_entity_poly.pdbx_strand_id
1 'polypeptide(L)'
;MNSNLCISWAKKTTEMLKIAILDYSNNLDLDISSGNSSAIRAAFYSAAFILQRVTTDILDVDPQEIEISELKLDDRGIPFLFLSDAAPNGSGFVNYLYENFEAILVKILNGDQQFIQSIIEHKQECNSSCQKCLNTYGNSGYHHILDWRLGIGLLRLMKNASYSFGFNESEENNFELKDLIELINNASNTYSKIDEKTHLIVGNRFNYLRFEGNLLLGTGDYYKAILHPLWKKEFVIQNAETFFGKGLNFNTNDFFDIFTTLRTLKTE
;
A
#
# COMPACT_ATOMS: atom_id res chain seq x y z
N MET A 1 1.31 -12.75 25.82
CA MET A 1 0.42 -13.23 24.73
C MET A 1 -0.89 -12.45 24.79
N ASN A 2 -0.93 -11.30 24.14
CA ASN A 2 -2.17 -10.54 23.87
C ASN A 2 -2.12 -10.17 22.39
N SER A 3 -2.49 -11.11 21.52
CA SER A 3 -2.39 -10.93 20.08
C SER A 3 -3.65 -10.22 19.55
N ASN A 4 -3.68 -8.89 19.69
CA ASN A 4 -4.48 -8.02 18.80
C ASN A 4 -3.81 -7.84 17.43
N LEU A 5 -2.69 -8.54 17.18
CA LEU A 5 -1.96 -8.54 15.93
C LEU A 5 -2.53 -9.61 15.00
N CYS A 6 -2.85 -9.22 13.77
CA CYS A 6 -3.29 -10.12 12.71
C CYS A 6 -2.12 -10.92 12.13
N ILE A 7 -1.40 -11.71 12.94
CA ILE A 7 -0.24 -12.51 12.50
C ILE A 7 -0.38 -13.96 12.95
N SER A 8 -0.25 -14.91 12.01
CA SER A 8 -0.12 -16.33 12.34
C SER A 8 1.34 -16.73 12.42
N TRP A 9 1.75 -17.34 13.54
CA TRP A 9 3.09 -17.93 13.71
C TRP A 9 3.05 -19.45 13.54
N ALA A 10 4.11 -20.04 13.00
CA ALA A 10 4.35 -21.47 13.08
C ALA A 10 5.84 -21.72 13.36
N LYS A 11 6.17 -22.08 14.60
CA LYS A 11 7.54 -22.47 14.99
C LYS A 11 7.73 -23.93 14.61
N LYS A 12 8.32 -24.20 13.44
CA LYS A 12 8.62 -25.56 12.99
C LYS A 12 10.10 -25.66 12.62
N THR A 13 10.95 -25.86 13.62
CA THR A 13 12.40 -26.21 13.47
C THR A 13 13.28 -25.29 12.60
N THR A 14 12.75 -24.22 12.03
CA THR A 14 13.47 -23.19 11.27
C THR A 14 13.00 -21.80 11.69
N GLU A 15 13.96 -20.89 11.81
CA GLU A 15 13.85 -19.53 12.33
C GLU A 15 13.16 -18.59 11.34
N MET A 16 11.88 -18.87 11.08
CA MET A 16 11.08 -18.12 10.12
C MET A 16 9.95 -17.35 10.80
N LEU A 17 9.78 -16.10 10.40
CA LEU A 17 8.68 -15.23 10.78
C LEU A 17 7.71 -15.06 9.62
N LYS A 18 6.49 -15.59 9.76
CA LYS A 18 5.45 -15.42 8.75
C LYS A 18 4.80 -14.04 8.88
N ILE A 19 4.80 -13.27 7.80
CA ILE A 19 4.05 -12.02 7.66
C ILE A 19 2.80 -12.32 6.85
N ALA A 20 1.63 -12.21 7.47
CA ALA A 20 0.34 -12.47 6.87
C ALA A 20 -0.72 -11.52 7.45
N ILE A 21 -1.84 -11.34 6.75
CA ILE A 21 -3.01 -10.63 7.24
C ILE A 21 -4.08 -11.65 7.61
N LEU A 22 -4.44 -11.72 8.90
CA LEU A 22 -5.50 -12.63 9.37
C LEU A 22 -6.90 -12.08 9.14
N ASP A 23 -7.10 -10.79 9.36
CA ASP A 23 -8.39 -10.13 9.21
C ASP A 23 -8.18 -8.69 8.72
N TYR A 24 -9.19 -8.16 8.03
CA TYR A 24 -9.18 -6.80 7.51
C TYR A 24 -10.60 -6.34 7.18
N SER A 25 -10.80 -5.03 7.16
CA SER A 25 -12.09 -4.42 6.85
C SER A 25 -12.61 -4.77 5.45
N ASN A 26 -13.91 -5.04 5.33
CA ASN A 26 -14.58 -5.40 4.07
C ASN A 26 -14.49 -4.35 2.96
N ASN A 27 -14.13 -3.10 3.29
CA ASN A 27 -13.92 -2.02 2.32
C ASN A 27 -12.56 -2.11 1.59
N LEU A 28 -11.72 -3.09 1.93
CA LEU A 28 -10.48 -3.39 1.23
C LEU A 28 -10.62 -4.67 0.38
N ASP A 29 -9.72 -4.81 -0.59
CA ASP A 29 -9.55 -6.04 -1.35
C ASP A 29 -8.06 -6.44 -1.40
N LEU A 30 -7.73 -7.52 -0.70
CA LEU A 30 -6.38 -8.09 -0.60
C LEU A 30 -6.25 -9.45 -1.29
N ASP A 31 -7.32 -9.95 -1.92
CA ASP A 31 -7.26 -11.15 -2.75
C ASP A 31 -6.63 -10.78 -4.10
N ILE A 32 -5.52 -11.44 -4.46
CA ILE A 32 -4.81 -11.16 -5.71
C ILE A 32 -5.66 -11.43 -6.96
N SER A 33 -6.68 -12.29 -6.86
CA SER A 33 -7.53 -12.67 -7.98
C SER A 33 -8.62 -11.65 -8.30
N SER A 34 -9.16 -10.95 -7.30
CA SER A 34 -10.19 -9.91 -7.46
C SER A 34 -9.65 -8.48 -7.35
N GLY A 35 -8.64 -8.27 -6.50
CA GLY A 35 -8.06 -6.97 -6.21
C GLY A 35 -6.91 -6.58 -7.14
N ASN A 36 -6.21 -5.51 -6.78
CA ASN A 36 -5.04 -5.05 -7.53
C ASN A 36 -3.79 -5.87 -7.17
N SER A 37 -3.56 -6.97 -7.90
CA SER A 37 -2.43 -7.88 -7.71
C SER A 37 -1.08 -7.19 -7.52
N SER A 38 -0.76 -6.18 -8.34
CA SER A 38 0.51 -5.47 -8.27
C SER A 38 0.65 -4.64 -6.99
N ALA A 39 -0.39 -3.88 -6.62
CA ALA A 39 -0.38 -3.09 -5.40
C ALA A 39 -0.44 -3.94 -4.13
N ILE A 40 -1.16 -5.07 -4.15
CA ILE A 40 -1.18 -6.02 -3.04
C ILE A 40 0.25 -6.57 -2.83
N ARG A 41 0.90 -7.07 -3.89
CA ARG A 41 2.29 -7.54 -3.80
C ARG A 41 3.25 -6.44 -3.34
N ALA A 42 3.07 -5.22 -3.83
CA ALA A 42 3.82 -4.05 -3.40
C ALA A 42 3.72 -3.82 -1.89
N ALA A 43 2.50 -3.87 -1.35
CA ALA A 43 2.25 -3.70 0.08
C ALA A 43 3.01 -4.73 0.92
N PHE A 44 2.92 -6.02 0.55
CA PHE A 44 3.56 -7.10 1.32
C PHE A 44 5.08 -7.06 1.26
N TYR A 45 5.67 -6.92 0.06
CA TYR A 45 7.13 -6.81 -0.04
C TYR A 45 7.65 -5.55 0.65
N SER A 46 7.00 -4.40 0.46
CA SER A 46 7.44 -3.15 1.11
C SER A 46 7.37 -3.24 2.62
N ALA A 47 6.32 -3.85 3.17
CA ALA A 47 6.22 -4.10 4.61
C ALA A 47 7.36 -5.00 5.13
N ALA A 48 7.68 -6.06 4.41
CA ALA A 48 8.78 -6.96 4.76
C ALA A 48 10.15 -6.26 4.73
N PHE A 49 10.43 -5.47 3.69
CA PHE A 49 11.67 -4.69 3.59
C PHE A 49 11.76 -3.59 4.66
N ILE A 50 10.65 -2.95 5.03
CA ILE A 50 10.62 -1.99 6.14
C ILE A 50 10.94 -2.69 7.47
N LEU A 51 10.31 -3.84 7.75
CA LEU A 51 10.60 -4.61 8.96
C LEU A 51 12.05 -5.08 9.01
N GLN A 52 12.56 -5.64 7.91
CA GLN A 52 13.98 -6.02 7.76
C GLN A 52 14.86 -4.82 8.09
N ARG A 53 14.69 -3.71 7.38
CA ARG A 53 15.57 -2.54 7.50
C ARG A 53 15.57 -1.94 8.90
N VAL A 54 14.39 -1.76 9.50
CA VAL A 54 14.28 -1.24 10.85
C VAL A 54 14.90 -2.18 11.87
N THR A 55 14.71 -3.49 11.71
CA THR A 55 15.31 -4.50 12.60
C THR A 55 16.82 -4.48 12.51
N THR A 56 17.37 -4.50 11.29
CA THR A 56 18.82 -4.53 11.09
C THR A 56 19.48 -3.21 11.49
N ASP A 57 18.80 -2.08 11.32
CA ASP A 57 19.25 -0.78 11.84
C ASP A 57 19.28 -0.77 13.38
N ILE A 58 18.34 -1.43 14.06
CA ILE A 58 18.33 -1.54 15.54
C ILE A 58 19.46 -2.44 16.04
N LEU A 59 19.75 -3.52 15.30
CA LEU A 59 20.74 -4.53 15.67
C LEU A 59 22.16 -4.19 15.19
N ASP A 60 22.33 -3.14 14.40
CA ASP A 60 23.59 -2.73 13.77
C ASP A 60 24.21 -3.84 12.90
N VAL A 61 23.41 -4.41 12.00
CA VAL A 61 23.82 -5.48 11.07
C VAL A 61 23.41 -5.17 9.63
N ASP A 62 23.96 -5.88 8.66
CA ASP A 62 23.58 -5.71 7.25
C ASP A 62 22.13 -6.21 7.02
N PRO A 63 21.27 -5.48 6.28
CA PRO A 63 19.92 -5.95 5.92
C PRO A 63 19.88 -7.33 5.28
N GLN A 64 20.94 -7.74 4.57
CA GLN A 64 21.05 -9.06 3.94
C GLN A 64 21.15 -10.21 4.94
N GLU A 65 21.39 -9.94 6.22
CA GLU A 65 21.37 -10.93 7.29
C GLU A 65 19.97 -11.51 7.57
N ILE A 66 18.92 -10.81 7.11
CA ILE A 66 17.55 -11.30 7.15
C ILE A 66 17.08 -11.48 5.70
N GLU A 67 16.71 -12.70 5.31
CA GLU A 67 16.16 -13.00 4.00
C GLU A 67 14.64 -12.82 3.97
N ILE A 68 14.10 -12.43 2.82
CA ILE A 68 12.67 -12.34 2.57
C ILE A 68 12.30 -13.35 1.48
N SER A 69 11.37 -14.26 1.79
CA SER A 69 10.91 -15.26 0.84
C SER A 69 10.07 -14.66 -0.29
N GLU A 70 9.89 -15.42 -1.37
CA GLU A 70 8.83 -15.14 -2.33
C GLU A 70 7.44 -15.16 -1.66
N LEU A 71 6.51 -14.37 -2.21
CA LEU A 71 5.12 -14.38 -1.77
C LEU A 71 4.45 -15.71 -2.11
N LYS A 72 3.68 -16.20 -1.14
CA LYS A 72 2.77 -17.34 -1.27
C LYS A 72 1.35 -16.85 -1.02
N LEU A 73 0.36 -17.62 -1.47
CA LEU A 73 -1.06 -17.31 -1.26
C LEU A 73 -1.67 -18.27 -0.27
N ASP A 74 -2.52 -17.77 0.62
CA ASP A 74 -3.38 -18.59 1.46
C ASP A 74 -4.63 -19.06 0.67
N ASP A 75 -5.50 -19.83 1.34
CA ASP A 75 -6.73 -20.37 0.73
C ASP A 75 -7.74 -19.28 0.31
N ARG A 76 -7.54 -18.03 0.76
CA ARG A 76 -8.37 -16.86 0.42
C ARG A 76 -7.76 -16.03 -0.72
N GLY A 77 -6.65 -16.47 -1.32
CA GLY A 77 -5.93 -15.70 -2.34
C GLY A 77 -5.14 -14.52 -1.78
N ILE A 78 -5.01 -14.41 -0.45
CA ILE A 78 -4.30 -13.30 0.20
C ILE A 78 -2.83 -13.67 0.36
N PRO A 79 -1.89 -12.76 0.05
CA PRO A 79 -0.49 -13.08 0.16
C PRO A 79 0.02 -13.23 1.59
N PHE A 80 1.11 -13.97 1.71
CA PHE A 80 1.98 -13.99 2.88
C PHE A 80 3.41 -14.30 2.45
N LEU A 81 4.38 -13.94 3.28
CA LEU A 81 5.80 -14.26 3.08
C LEU A 81 6.45 -14.63 4.40
N PHE A 82 7.70 -15.07 4.34
CA PHE A 82 8.52 -15.34 5.52
C PHE A 82 9.75 -14.46 5.54
N LEU A 83 10.16 -14.03 6.74
CA LEU A 83 11.50 -13.53 7.01
C LEU A 83 12.29 -14.64 7.72
N SER A 84 13.55 -14.83 7.37
CA SER A 84 14.45 -15.81 7.99
C SER A 84 15.85 -15.25 8.17
N ASP A 85 16.63 -15.77 9.12
CA ASP A 85 18.05 -15.44 9.17
C ASP A 85 18.77 -16.03 7.95
N ALA A 86 19.71 -15.29 7.36
CA ALA A 86 20.51 -15.75 6.22
C ALA A 86 21.53 -16.84 6.62
N ALA A 87 22.03 -16.78 7.86
CA ALA A 87 22.98 -17.75 8.37
C ALA A 87 22.33 -19.14 8.52
N PRO A 88 22.91 -20.23 7.97
CA PRO A 88 22.31 -21.57 8.04
C PRO A 88 22.08 -22.12 9.45
N ASN A 89 22.84 -21.63 10.44
CA ASN A 89 22.75 -22.04 11.84
C ASN A 89 21.84 -21.12 12.68
N GLY A 90 21.32 -20.04 12.08
CA GLY A 90 20.58 -19.01 12.79
C GLY A 90 21.44 -17.96 13.46
N SER A 91 21.18 -16.69 13.12
CA SER A 91 21.83 -15.54 13.77
C SER A 91 20.99 -14.99 14.94
N GLY A 92 19.70 -15.35 15.00
CA GLY A 92 18.74 -14.91 16.00
C GLY A 92 18.07 -13.56 15.70
N PHE A 93 18.31 -12.94 14.53
CA PHE A 93 17.78 -11.62 14.20
C PHE A 93 16.28 -11.64 13.96
N VAL A 94 15.79 -12.67 13.27
CA VAL A 94 14.35 -12.89 13.10
C VAL A 94 13.67 -13.27 14.42
N ASN A 95 14.35 -13.98 15.31
CA ASN A 95 13.84 -14.22 16.66
C ASN A 95 13.77 -12.92 17.48
N TYR A 96 14.77 -12.03 17.35
CA TYR A 96 14.72 -10.70 17.96
C TYR A 96 13.53 -9.88 17.43
N LEU A 97 13.32 -9.85 16.10
CA LEU A 97 12.15 -9.20 15.51
C LEU A 97 10.85 -9.79 16.06
N TYR A 98 10.75 -11.11 16.17
CA TYR A 98 9.57 -11.77 16.75
C TYR A 98 9.30 -11.31 18.19
N GLU A 99 10.31 -11.36 19.05
CA GLU A 99 10.19 -11.00 20.47
C GLU A 99 9.87 -9.51 20.68
N ASN A 100 10.34 -8.65 19.76
CA ASN A 100 10.19 -7.18 19.84
C ASN A 100 9.19 -6.62 18.83
N PHE A 101 8.38 -7.47 18.19
CA PHE A 101 7.59 -7.11 17.02
C PHE A 101 6.68 -5.91 17.28
N GLU A 102 5.93 -5.93 18.39
CA GLU A 102 5.00 -4.84 18.74
C GLU A 102 5.73 -3.52 18.98
N ALA A 103 6.88 -3.54 19.66
CA ALA A 103 7.68 -2.34 19.92
C ALA A 103 8.28 -1.76 18.64
N ILE A 104 8.80 -2.61 17.76
CA ILE A 104 9.31 -2.24 16.43
C ILE A 104 8.17 -1.65 15.59
N LEU A 105 7.01 -2.30 15.58
CA LEU A 105 5.84 -1.84 14.85
C LEU A 105 5.36 -0.47 15.34
N VAL A 106 5.31 -0.25 16.65
CA VAL A 106 4.99 1.08 17.23
C VAL A 106 5.99 2.14 16.77
N LYS A 107 7.29 1.85 16.83
CA LYS A 107 8.34 2.77 16.35
C LYS A 107 8.13 3.13 14.88
N ILE A 108 7.81 2.15 14.04
CA ILE A 108 7.53 2.37 12.62
C ILE A 108 6.30 3.27 12.44
N LEU A 109 5.18 2.90 13.05
CA LEU A 109 3.89 3.55 12.81
C LEU A 109 3.78 4.95 13.41
N ASN A 110 4.65 5.29 14.36
CA ASN A 110 4.78 6.64 14.93
C ASN A 110 5.83 7.51 14.20
N GLY A 111 6.71 6.91 13.38
CA GLY A 111 7.86 7.63 12.83
C GLY A 111 8.98 7.87 13.84
N ASP A 112 9.09 7.02 14.87
CA ASP A 112 10.07 7.14 15.97
C ASP A 112 11.36 6.35 15.68
N GLN A 113 11.71 6.16 14.40
CA GLN A 113 12.93 5.50 13.96
C GLN A 113 13.54 6.27 12.78
N GLN A 114 14.87 6.39 12.76
CA GLN A 114 15.60 7.31 11.86
C GLN A 114 15.35 7.03 10.37
N PHE A 115 15.35 5.76 9.95
CA PHE A 115 15.02 5.39 8.58
C PHE A 115 13.57 5.71 8.23
N ILE A 116 12.63 5.56 9.15
CA ILE A 116 11.23 5.99 8.91
C ILE A 116 11.12 7.51 8.83
N GLN A 117 11.87 8.25 9.65
CA GLN A 117 11.90 9.71 9.57
C GLN A 117 12.43 10.20 8.23
N SER A 118 13.47 9.56 7.69
CA SER A 118 13.98 9.93 6.36
C SER A 118 12.97 9.65 5.25
N ILE A 119 12.14 8.61 5.37
CA ILE A 119 11.00 8.39 4.46
C ILE A 119 9.99 9.54 4.56
N ILE A 120 9.62 9.92 5.79
CA ILE A 120 8.63 10.99 6.04
C ILE A 120 9.12 12.34 5.49
N GLU A 121 10.40 12.66 5.67
CA GLU A 121 11.02 13.89 5.16
C GLU A 121 11.08 13.90 3.62
N HIS A 122 11.32 12.75 3.00
CA HIS A 122 11.45 12.60 1.55
C HIS A 122 10.10 12.46 0.81
N LYS A 123 8.97 12.34 1.53
CA LYS A 123 7.67 11.97 0.95
C LYS A 123 7.18 12.82 -0.24
N GLN A 124 7.54 14.11 -0.27
CA GLN A 124 7.14 15.05 -1.31
C GLN A 124 7.93 14.89 -2.61
N GLU A 125 9.08 14.23 -2.54
CA GLU A 125 9.94 13.95 -3.69
C GLU A 125 9.82 12.48 -4.15
N CYS A 126 8.95 11.68 -3.52
CA CYS A 126 8.81 10.26 -3.78
C CYS A 126 7.35 9.79 -3.81
N ASN A 127 6.89 9.45 -5.01
CA ASN A 127 5.56 8.92 -5.25
C ASN A 127 5.41 7.42 -4.94
N SER A 128 6.52 6.67 -4.82
CA SER A 128 6.50 5.21 -4.58
C SER A 128 7.69 4.71 -3.78
N SER A 129 8.84 4.49 -4.42
CA SER A 129 10.11 4.07 -3.80
C SER A 129 11.31 4.60 -4.58
N CYS A 130 12.43 4.86 -3.90
CA CYS A 130 13.68 5.32 -4.48
C CYS A 130 14.85 5.02 -3.52
N GLN A 131 16.08 5.35 -3.92
CA GLN A 131 17.29 5.09 -3.14
C GLN A 131 17.40 5.91 -1.84
N LYS A 132 16.67 7.02 -1.73
CA LYS A 132 16.60 7.84 -0.50
C LYS A 132 15.61 7.29 0.53
N CYS A 133 14.74 6.35 0.13
CA CYS A 133 13.78 5.71 1.02
C CYS A 133 14.00 4.19 1.08
N LEU A 134 13.35 3.40 0.23
CA LEU A 134 13.23 1.94 0.41
C LEU A 134 14.16 1.12 -0.50
N ASN A 135 14.66 1.69 -1.60
CA ASN A 135 15.46 0.94 -2.57
C ASN A 135 16.92 0.88 -2.14
N THR A 136 17.45 -0.33 -2.02
CA THR A 136 18.86 -0.64 -1.74
C THR A 136 19.41 -1.55 -2.83
N TYR A 137 20.73 -1.78 -2.85
CA TYR A 137 21.31 -2.74 -3.79
C TYR A 137 20.76 -4.15 -3.58
N GLY A 138 20.64 -4.57 -2.31
CA GLY A 138 20.18 -5.90 -1.91
C GLY A 138 18.72 -6.22 -2.29
N ASN A 139 17.90 -5.21 -2.59
CA ASN A 139 16.52 -5.40 -3.03
C ASN A 139 16.24 -4.93 -4.47
N SER A 140 17.29 -4.81 -5.31
CA SER A 140 17.19 -4.37 -6.71
C SER A 140 16.17 -5.14 -7.55
N GLY A 141 16.01 -6.44 -7.31
CA GLY A 141 14.98 -7.27 -7.95
C GLY A 141 13.54 -6.80 -7.69
N TYR A 142 13.31 -6.02 -6.62
CA TYR A 142 11.99 -5.57 -6.19
C TYR A 142 11.71 -4.10 -6.47
N HIS A 143 12.69 -3.28 -6.88
CA HIS A 143 12.52 -1.82 -7.04
C HIS A 143 11.28 -1.40 -7.84
N HIS A 144 10.90 -2.20 -8.85
CA HIS A 144 9.74 -1.94 -9.71
C HIS A 144 8.38 -2.02 -8.96
N ILE A 145 8.31 -2.75 -7.85
CA ILE A 145 7.08 -3.00 -7.09
C ILE A 145 7.09 -2.36 -5.70
N LEU A 146 8.22 -1.85 -5.20
CA LEU A 146 8.29 -1.27 -3.87
C LEU A 146 7.53 0.06 -3.78
N ASP A 147 6.86 0.26 -2.63
CA ASP A 147 6.01 1.40 -2.32
C ASP A 147 5.91 1.59 -0.80
N TRP A 148 6.56 2.63 -0.28
CA TRP A 148 6.66 2.81 1.18
C TRP A 148 5.30 3.12 1.82
N ARG A 149 4.39 3.81 1.11
CA ARG A 149 3.05 4.14 1.64
C ARG A 149 2.23 2.87 1.84
N LEU A 150 2.22 2.00 0.84
CA LEU A 150 1.55 0.70 0.93
C LEU A 150 2.19 -0.21 1.98
N GLY A 151 3.52 -0.21 2.10
CA GLY A 151 4.24 -0.98 3.13
C GLY A 151 3.87 -0.55 4.55
N ILE A 152 3.92 0.75 4.84
CA ILE A 152 3.51 1.30 6.16
C ILE A 152 2.03 1.04 6.42
N GLY A 153 1.16 1.24 5.42
CA GLY A 153 -0.27 0.98 5.56
C GLY A 153 -0.57 -0.49 5.86
N LEU A 154 0.14 -1.44 5.25
CA LEU A 154 -0.01 -2.87 5.57
C LEU A 154 0.45 -3.18 6.99
N LEU A 155 1.56 -2.61 7.44
CA LEU A 155 2.01 -2.72 8.84
C LEU A 155 0.98 -2.13 9.82
N ARG A 156 0.30 -1.04 9.44
CA ARG A 156 -0.79 -0.48 10.25
C ARG A 156 -2.01 -1.39 10.27
N LEU A 157 -2.36 -2.01 9.15
CA LEU A 157 -3.42 -3.02 9.07
C LEU A 157 -3.10 -4.25 9.94
N MET A 158 -1.84 -4.70 9.97
CA MET A 158 -1.42 -5.79 10.86
C MET A 158 -1.64 -5.47 12.35
N LYS A 159 -1.51 -4.19 12.73
CA LYS A 159 -1.78 -3.70 14.08
C LYS A 159 -3.27 -3.50 14.37
N ASN A 160 -4.04 -3.11 13.37
CA ASN A 160 -5.44 -2.77 13.50
C ASN A 160 -6.21 -3.24 12.26
N ALA A 161 -6.95 -4.34 12.38
CA ALA A 161 -7.75 -4.91 11.29
C ALA A 161 -8.83 -3.96 10.74
N SER A 162 -9.21 -2.92 11.49
CA SER A 162 -10.16 -1.88 11.05
C SER A 162 -9.52 -0.77 10.21
N TYR A 163 -8.18 -0.73 10.08
CA TYR A 163 -7.51 0.25 9.23
C TYR A 163 -7.90 0.07 7.77
N SER A 164 -8.19 1.17 7.09
CA SER A 164 -8.85 1.16 5.77
C SER A 164 -8.10 1.94 4.70
N PHE A 165 -6.81 2.23 4.91
CA PHE A 165 -5.99 3.00 3.98
C PHE A 165 -6.65 4.32 3.55
N GLY A 166 -7.26 5.03 4.50
CA GLY A 166 -7.86 6.36 4.26
C GLY A 166 -9.28 6.32 3.68
N PHE A 167 -9.90 5.14 3.55
CA PHE A 167 -11.32 5.07 3.20
C PHE A 167 -12.14 5.83 4.26
N ASN A 168 -11.76 5.62 5.54
CA ASN A 168 -12.25 6.38 6.68
C ASN A 168 -11.42 7.66 6.90
N GLU A 169 -12.08 8.82 6.96
CA GLU A 169 -11.47 10.15 7.16
C GLU A 169 -10.61 10.26 8.42
N SER A 170 -10.96 9.51 9.47
CA SER A 170 -10.19 9.50 10.73
C SER A 170 -8.73 9.06 10.57
N GLU A 171 -8.39 8.41 9.45
CA GLU A 171 -7.06 7.87 9.19
C GLU A 171 -6.14 8.85 8.44
N GLU A 172 -6.65 9.98 7.93
CA GLU A 172 -5.89 10.92 7.11
C GLU A 172 -4.68 11.54 7.84
N ASN A 173 -4.70 11.58 9.17
CA ASN A 173 -3.59 12.08 9.98
C ASN A 173 -2.38 11.14 10.00
N ASN A 174 -2.52 9.89 9.57
CA ASN A 174 -1.38 8.98 9.46
C ASN A 174 -0.43 9.46 8.35
N PHE A 175 0.88 9.47 8.61
CA PHE A 175 1.84 10.13 7.73
C PHE A 175 1.91 9.51 6.33
N GLU A 176 1.59 8.22 6.19
CA GLU A 176 1.54 7.53 4.89
C GLU A 176 0.29 7.85 4.05
N LEU A 177 -0.73 8.46 4.66
CA LEU A 177 -1.98 8.87 3.99
C LEU A 177 -2.11 10.39 3.86
N LYS A 178 -1.24 11.16 4.51
CA LYS A 178 -1.37 12.61 4.68
C LYS A 178 -1.46 13.38 3.36
N ASP A 179 -0.89 12.85 2.29
CA ASP A 179 -0.90 13.41 0.93
C ASP A 179 -1.70 12.57 -0.08
N LEU A 180 -2.42 11.53 0.36
CA LEU A 180 -3.15 10.63 -0.56
C LEU A 180 -4.20 11.37 -1.40
N ILE A 181 -4.99 12.24 -0.77
CA ILE A 181 -6.02 13.03 -1.47
C ILE A 181 -5.38 13.96 -2.50
N GLU A 182 -4.30 14.63 -2.11
CA GLU A 182 -3.53 15.50 -3.00
C GLU A 182 -2.96 14.71 -4.19
N LEU A 183 -2.35 13.55 -3.94
CA LEU A 183 -1.80 12.67 -4.98
C LEU A 183 -2.88 12.23 -5.98
N ILE A 184 -4.04 11.76 -5.49
CA ILE A 184 -5.16 11.34 -6.34
C ILE A 184 -5.72 12.50 -7.17
N ASN A 185 -5.90 13.67 -6.56
CA ASN A 185 -6.45 14.84 -7.22
C ASN A 185 -5.47 15.42 -8.26
N ASN A 186 -4.17 15.45 -7.94
CA ASN A 186 -3.12 15.86 -8.88
C ASN A 186 -3.01 14.88 -10.04
N ALA A 187 -3.05 13.57 -9.78
CA ALA A 187 -3.05 12.56 -10.83
C ALA A 187 -4.26 12.70 -11.77
N SER A 188 -5.45 12.98 -11.22
CA SER A 188 -6.66 13.22 -12.01
C SER A 188 -6.52 14.47 -12.88
N ASN A 189 -6.00 15.57 -12.32
CA ASN A 189 -5.74 16.81 -13.07
C ASN A 189 -4.68 16.63 -14.17
N THR A 190 -3.65 15.82 -13.94
CA THR A 190 -2.68 15.46 -14.99
C THR A 190 -3.36 14.66 -16.09
N TYR A 191 -4.21 13.68 -15.73
CA TYR A 191 -4.91 12.85 -16.71
C TYR A 191 -5.86 13.65 -17.59
N SER A 192 -6.59 14.63 -17.04
CA SER A 192 -7.51 15.47 -17.83
C SER A 192 -6.79 16.32 -18.89
N LYS A 193 -5.48 16.50 -18.79
CA LYS A 193 -4.68 17.27 -19.76
C LYS A 193 -4.15 16.41 -20.92
N ILE A 194 -4.32 15.08 -20.87
CA ILE A 194 -3.78 14.15 -21.87
C ILE A 194 -4.63 14.17 -23.16
N ASP A 195 -5.95 14.31 -23.03
CA ASP A 195 -6.91 14.30 -24.14
C ASP A 195 -7.91 15.44 -23.97
N GLU A 196 -8.09 16.25 -25.01
CA GLU A 196 -9.03 17.39 -25.05
C GLU A 196 -10.48 17.00 -24.76
N LYS A 197 -10.84 15.73 -24.94
CA LYS A 197 -12.17 15.17 -24.63
C LYS A 197 -12.33 14.74 -23.17
N THR A 198 -11.32 14.94 -22.34
CA THR A 198 -11.34 14.58 -20.92
C THR A 198 -11.41 15.83 -20.06
N HIS A 199 -12.46 15.92 -19.25
CA HIS A 199 -12.72 17.08 -18.39
C HIS A 199 -12.60 16.71 -16.93
N LEU A 200 -11.82 17.49 -16.17
CA LEU A 200 -11.74 17.35 -14.72
C LEU A 200 -13.01 17.91 -14.07
N ILE A 201 -13.61 17.14 -13.17
CA ILE A 201 -14.72 17.54 -12.32
C ILE A 201 -14.28 17.48 -10.86
N VAL A 202 -14.56 18.55 -10.11
CA VAL A 202 -14.26 18.64 -8.69
C VAL A 202 -15.34 17.91 -7.90
N GLY A 203 -14.94 16.87 -7.16
CA GLY A 203 -15.82 16.13 -6.26
C GLY A 203 -15.70 16.58 -4.81
N ASN A 204 -16.39 15.88 -3.90
CA ASN A 204 -16.42 16.22 -2.47
C ASN A 204 -15.06 15.96 -1.77
N ARG A 205 -14.46 14.79 -2.01
CA ARG A 205 -13.12 14.42 -1.51
C ARG A 205 -12.15 14.18 -2.65
N PHE A 206 -12.60 13.48 -3.70
CA PHE A 206 -11.79 13.15 -4.86
C PHE A 206 -12.36 13.78 -6.13
N ASN A 207 -11.47 14.33 -6.94
CA ASN A 207 -11.79 14.74 -8.31
C ASN A 207 -12.04 13.50 -9.17
N TYR A 208 -12.85 13.67 -10.20
CA TYR A 208 -13.14 12.63 -11.18
C TYR A 208 -13.13 13.22 -12.59
N LEU A 209 -13.16 12.34 -13.58
CA LEU A 209 -12.99 12.68 -14.99
C LEU A 209 -14.28 12.39 -15.74
N ARG A 210 -14.75 13.35 -16.52
CA ARG A 210 -15.81 13.16 -17.53
C ARG A 210 -15.14 13.01 -18.89
N PHE A 211 -15.47 11.92 -19.58
CA PHE A 211 -15.03 11.69 -20.95
C PHE A 211 -16.20 11.98 -21.89
N GLU A 212 -15.95 12.79 -22.91
CA GLU A 212 -16.96 13.07 -23.93
C GLU A 212 -17.27 11.81 -24.74
N GLY A 213 -18.55 11.47 -24.79
CA GLY A 213 -19.06 10.42 -25.65
C GLY A 213 -18.91 10.77 -27.13
N ASN A 214 -18.99 9.75 -27.99
CA ASN A 214 -19.04 9.95 -29.43
C ASN A 214 -20.50 9.88 -29.88
N LEU A 215 -21.11 11.05 -30.14
CA LEU A 215 -22.48 11.17 -30.63
C LEU A 215 -22.74 10.32 -31.89
N LEU A 216 -21.76 10.17 -32.79
CA LEU A 216 -21.92 9.38 -34.02
C LEU A 216 -22.02 7.88 -33.75
N LEU A 217 -21.47 7.42 -32.63
CA LEU A 217 -21.56 6.03 -32.17
C LEU A 217 -22.68 5.84 -31.13
N GLY A 218 -23.46 6.89 -30.84
CA GLY A 218 -24.51 6.87 -29.83
C GLY A 218 -23.97 6.68 -28.40
N THR A 219 -22.68 6.90 -28.16
CA THR A 219 -22.12 6.80 -26.81
C THR A 219 -22.30 8.13 -26.09
N GLY A 220 -22.98 8.08 -24.94
CA GLY A 220 -23.04 9.21 -24.02
C GLY A 220 -21.72 9.40 -23.26
N ASP A 221 -21.64 10.49 -22.51
CA ASP A 221 -20.50 10.71 -21.63
C ASP A 221 -20.41 9.64 -20.56
N TYR A 222 -19.19 9.34 -20.16
CA TYR A 222 -18.92 8.42 -19.07
C TYR A 222 -17.91 9.03 -18.11
N TYR A 223 -17.92 8.54 -16.88
CA TYR A 223 -17.14 9.10 -15.79
C TYR A 223 -16.14 8.08 -15.29
N LYS A 224 -14.93 8.51 -14.94
CA LYS A 224 -13.95 7.67 -14.27
C LYS A 224 -13.28 8.39 -13.11
N ALA A 225 -12.78 7.64 -12.14
CA ALA A 225 -12.05 8.19 -11.01
C ALA A 225 -10.79 7.38 -10.69
N ILE A 226 -9.83 8.02 -10.04
CA ILE A 226 -8.61 7.37 -9.53
C ILE A 226 -8.81 7.12 -8.03
N LEU A 227 -8.49 5.92 -7.57
CA LEU A 227 -8.68 5.49 -6.20
C LEU A 227 -7.40 4.97 -5.56
N HIS A 228 -7.43 4.77 -4.24
CA HIS A 228 -6.44 3.94 -3.57
C HIS A 228 -6.52 2.49 -4.10
N PRO A 229 -5.39 1.83 -4.42
CA PRO A 229 -5.40 0.54 -5.13
C PRO A 229 -5.96 -0.63 -4.32
N LEU A 230 -5.99 -0.53 -3.00
CA LEU A 230 -6.48 -1.58 -2.10
C LEU A 230 -7.94 -1.40 -1.69
N TRP A 231 -8.63 -0.36 -2.15
CA TRP A 231 -10.04 -0.17 -1.84
C TRP A 231 -10.91 -1.07 -2.71
N LYS A 232 -11.90 -1.70 -2.08
CA LYS A 232 -12.90 -2.51 -2.76
C LYS A 232 -13.86 -1.61 -3.52
N LYS A 233 -13.89 -1.76 -4.85
CA LYS A 233 -14.63 -0.86 -5.75
C LYS A 233 -16.12 -0.82 -5.45
N GLU A 234 -16.74 -1.93 -5.07
CA GLU A 234 -18.15 -1.99 -4.71
C GLU A 234 -18.47 -1.08 -3.51
N PHE A 235 -17.58 -1.01 -2.52
CA PHE A 235 -17.74 -0.12 -1.38
C PHE A 235 -17.57 1.35 -1.77
N VAL A 236 -16.68 1.64 -2.72
CA VAL A 236 -16.55 3.00 -3.27
C VAL A 236 -17.82 3.43 -4.00
N ILE A 237 -18.42 2.56 -4.81
CA ILE A 237 -19.70 2.83 -5.50
C ILE A 237 -20.81 3.12 -4.50
N GLN A 238 -20.92 2.30 -3.45
CA GLN A 238 -21.92 2.50 -2.38
C GLN A 238 -21.75 3.83 -1.64
N ASN A 239 -20.53 4.37 -1.59
CA ASN A 239 -20.17 5.61 -0.91
C ASN A 239 -19.82 6.73 -1.91
N ALA A 240 -20.22 6.61 -3.18
CA ALA A 240 -19.81 7.54 -4.24
C ALA A 240 -20.25 8.98 -3.95
N GLU A 241 -21.41 9.19 -3.31
CA GLU A 241 -21.88 10.52 -2.95
C GLU A 241 -20.92 11.23 -1.97
N THR A 242 -20.41 10.50 -0.97
CA THR A 242 -19.44 11.03 -0.01
C THR A 242 -18.13 11.40 -0.68
N PHE A 243 -17.66 10.59 -1.63
CA PHE A 243 -16.37 10.80 -2.29
C PHE A 243 -16.41 11.83 -3.42
N PHE A 244 -17.46 11.80 -4.24
CA PHE A 244 -17.50 12.51 -5.53
C PHE A 244 -18.66 13.50 -5.66
N GLY A 245 -19.72 13.38 -4.84
CA GLY A 245 -20.92 14.21 -4.92
C GLY A 245 -22.15 13.49 -5.49
N LYS A 246 -23.29 14.19 -5.50
CA LYS A 246 -24.60 13.61 -5.83
C LYS A 246 -24.77 13.31 -7.32
N GLY A 247 -25.59 12.29 -7.62
CA GLY A 247 -26.10 12.01 -8.97
C GLY A 247 -25.15 11.26 -9.90
N LEU A 248 -24.10 10.65 -9.35
CA LEU A 248 -23.14 9.84 -10.10
C LEU A 248 -23.46 8.35 -9.98
N ASN A 249 -23.43 7.64 -11.11
CA ASN A 249 -23.58 6.19 -11.17
C ASN A 249 -22.31 5.58 -11.77
N PHE A 250 -21.42 5.11 -10.90
CA PHE A 250 -20.21 4.40 -11.31
C PHE A 250 -20.42 2.88 -11.36
N ASN A 251 -19.67 2.23 -12.22
CA ASN A 251 -19.47 0.79 -12.28
C ASN A 251 -18.01 0.43 -11.91
N THR A 252 -17.74 -0.85 -11.66
CA THR A 252 -16.41 -1.31 -11.24
C THR A 252 -15.30 -1.08 -12.29
N ASN A 253 -15.68 -0.90 -13.56
CA ASN A 253 -14.75 -0.60 -14.66
C ASN A 253 -14.44 0.89 -14.81
N ASP A 254 -15.09 1.75 -14.03
CA ASP A 254 -14.92 3.20 -14.09
C ASP A 254 -13.79 3.70 -13.19
N PHE A 255 -13.05 2.79 -12.56
CA PHE A 255 -11.99 3.14 -11.62
C PHE A 255 -10.61 2.68 -12.08
N PHE A 256 -9.66 3.62 -12.00
CA PHE A 256 -8.22 3.35 -12.04
C PHE A 256 -7.64 3.44 -10.62
N ASP A 257 -6.37 3.08 -10.46
CA ASP A 257 -5.68 3.14 -9.18
C ASP A 257 -4.44 4.04 -9.20
N ILE A 258 -4.21 4.73 -8.09
CA ILE A 258 -3.10 5.66 -7.95
C ILE A 258 -1.72 4.98 -8.04
N PHE A 259 -1.62 3.70 -7.67
CA PHE A 259 -0.36 2.96 -7.72
C PHE A 259 0.17 2.78 -9.16
N THR A 260 -0.72 2.40 -10.07
CA THR A 260 -0.42 2.29 -11.51
C THR A 260 -0.28 3.69 -12.13
N THR A 261 -1.15 4.62 -11.76
CA THR A 261 -1.12 5.98 -12.32
C THR A 261 0.21 6.69 -12.05
N LEU A 262 0.72 6.66 -10.82
CA LEU A 262 1.98 7.32 -10.46
C LEU A 262 3.22 6.72 -11.16
N ARG A 263 3.11 5.50 -11.70
CA ARG A 263 4.20 4.83 -12.44
C ARG A 263 4.09 5.04 -13.96
N THR A 264 2.94 5.48 -14.44
CA THR A 264 2.68 5.66 -15.88
C THR A 264 2.66 7.12 -16.29
N LEU A 265 2.15 8.00 -15.43
CA LEU A 265 2.18 9.45 -15.64
C LEU A 265 3.50 10.00 -15.11
N LYS A 266 4.23 10.74 -15.94
CA LYS A 266 5.23 11.67 -15.45
C LYS A 266 4.47 12.83 -14.82
N THR A 267 4.37 12.86 -13.49
CA THR A 267 4.00 14.07 -12.78
C THR A 267 5.13 15.08 -12.98
N GLU A 268 4.85 16.17 -13.69
CA GLU A 268 5.75 17.33 -13.81
C GLU A 268 5.97 18.01 -12.46
#